data_AF-A0A7H0NJP2-F1
#
_entry.id   AF-A0A7H0NJP2-F1
#
_cell.length_a   1.000
_cell.length_b   1.000
_cell.length_c   1.000
_cell.angle_alpha   90.00
_cell.angle_beta   90.00
_cell.angle_gamma   90.00
#
_symmetry.space_group_name_H-M   'P 1'
#
loop_
_entity.id
_entity.type
_entity.pdbx_description
1 polymer ?
#
loop_
_entity_poly.entity_id
_entity_poly.type
_entity_poly.pdbx_seq_one_letter_code
_entity_poly.pdbx_strand_id
1 'polypeptide(L)' 'MEAMERRRAAADRVRAAEGVVEQLREGLAEFGVKLPSLRIDPVSCAGDEPAPLVDLGRCNIDTALRLCEVLAEKESGHDG' A
#
# COMPACT_ATOMS: atom_id res chain seq x y z
N MET A 1 -17.18 13.85 -23.65
CA MET A 1 -17.61 13.56 -22.27
C MET A 1 -16.83 12.39 -21.68
N GLU A 2 -16.58 11.32 -22.44
CA GLU A 2 -15.84 10.13 -21.97
C GLU A 2 -14.42 10.41 -21.43
N ALA A 3 -13.64 11.29 -22.05
CA ALA A 3 -12.27 11.56 -21.59
C ALA A 3 -12.20 12.21 -20.17
N MET A 4 -13.17 13.06 -19.83
CA MET A 4 -13.22 13.69 -18.51
C MET A 4 -13.69 12.71 -17.44
N GLU A 5 -14.62 11.83 -17.79
CA GLU A 5 -15.10 10.76 -16.93
C GLU A 5 -13.99 9.74 -16.64
N ARG A 6 -13.26 9.30 -17.68
CA ARG A 6 -12.07 8.44 -17.53
C ARG A 6 -11.03 9.07 -16.62
N ARG A 7 -10.72 10.36 -16.81
CA ARG A 7 -9.81 11.10 -15.93
C ARG A 7 -10.30 11.17 -14.49
N ARG A 8 -11.60 11.30 -14.26
CA ARG A 8 -12.17 11.30 -12.91
C ARG A 8 -12.05 9.93 -12.25
N ALA A 9 -12.41 8.86 -12.95
CA ALA A 9 -12.26 7.50 -12.48
C ALA A 9 -10.79 7.15 -12.17
N ALA A 10 -9.86 7.59 -13.02
CA ALA A 10 -8.43 7.48 -12.78
C ALA A 10 -8.02 8.19 -11.48
N ALA A 11 -8.46 9.43 -11.27
CA ALA A 11 -8.16 10.19 -10.05
C ALA A 11 -8.79 9.57 -8.79
N ASP A 12 -9.98 8.96 -8.90
CA ASP A 12 -10.62 8.23 -7.81
C ASP A 12 -9.82 6.98 -7.42
N ARG A 13 -9.27 6.23 -8.40
CA ARG A 13 -8.40 5.08 -8.13
C ARG A 13 -7.11 5.48 -7.40
N VAL A 14 -6.48 6.57 -7.83
CA VAL A 14 -5.27 7.08 -7.15
C VAL A 14 -5.58 7.47 -5.71
N ARG A 15 -6.66 8.22 -5.47
CA ARG A 15 -7.09 8.57 -4.10
C ARG A 15 -7.38 7.35 -3.23
N ALA A 16 -8.04 6.33 -3.79
CA ALA A 16 -8.29 5.09 -3.06
C ALA A 16 -6.97 4.40 -2.67
N ALA A 17 -5.99 4.36 -3.59
CA ALA A 17 -4.67 3.82 -3.31
C ALA A 17 -3.93 4.62 -2.23
N GLU A 18 -4.06 5.95 -2.21
CA GLU A 18 -3.45 6.80 -1.18
C GLU A 18 -4.02 6.46 0.21
N GLY A 19 -5.35 6.28 0.30
CA GLY A 19 -6.01 5.85 1.52
C GLY A 19 -5.58 4.45 1.98
N VAL A 20 -5.28 3.53 1.05
CA VAL A 20 -4.74 2.20 1.39
C VAL A 20 -3.30 2.29 1.90
N VAL A 21 -2.47 3.14 1.31
CA VAL A 21 -1.09 3.36 1.75
C VAL A 21 -1.04 3.91 3.18
N GLU A 22 -1.91 4.86 3.52
CA GLU A 22 -1.97 5.41 4.88
C GLU A 22 -2.47 4.37 5.89
N GLN A 23 -3.52 3.61 5.57
CA GLN A 23 -3.96 2.50 6.43
C GLN A 23 -2.86 1.45 6.65
N LEU A 24 -2.11 1.12 5.60
CA LEU A 24 -0.98 0.20 5.71
C LEU A 24 0.13 0.79 6.59
N ARG A 25 0.42 2.09 6.46
CA ARG A 25 1.39 2.80 7.30
C ARG A 25 1.00 2.73 8.78
N GLU A 26 -0.25 3.05 9.09
CA GLU A 26 -0.78 3.03 10.46
C GLU A 26 -0.74 1.61 11.04
N GLY A 27 -1.24 0.62 10.28
CA GLY A 27 -1.24 -0.78 10.70
C GLY A 27 0.17 -1.31 10.97
N LEU A 28 1.14 -1.03 10.10
CA LEU A 28 2.53 -1.42 10.32
C LEU A 28 3.14 -0.73 11.55
N ALA A 29 2.81 0.54 11.78
CA ALA A 29 3.31 1.30 12.92
C ALA A 29 2.82 0.75 14.26
N GLU A 30 1.61 0.19 14.32
CA GLU A 30 1.06 -0.49 15.51
C GLU A 30 1.97 -1.65 15.97
N PHE A 31 2.56 -2.39 15.04
CA PHE A 31 3.50 -3.47 15.30
C PHE A 31 4.98 -3.00 15.38
N GLY A 32 5.20 -1.68 15.43
CA GLY A 32 6.53 -1.08 15.50
C GLY A 32 7.35 -1.20 14.21
N VAL A 33 6.72 -1.52 13.08
CA VAL A 33 7.34 -1.53 11.75
C VAL A 33 7.19 -0.15 11.10
N LYS A 34 8.31 0.45 10.67
CA LYS A 34 8.30 1.74 9.98
C LYS A 34 8.93 1.60 8.59
N LEU A 35 8.13 1.87 7.56
CA LEU A 35 8.57 1.93 6.16
C LEU A 35 8.50 3.38 5.66
N PRO A 36 9.57 4.18 5.85
CA PRO A 36 9.58 5.58 5.42
C PRO A 36 9.52 5.72 3.89
N SER A 37 9.89 4.67 3.15
CA SER A 37 9.78 4.60 1.70
C SER A 37 8.38 4.24 1.19
N LEU A 38 7.47 3.79 2.05
CA LEU A 38 6.14 3.33 1.66
C LEU A 38 5.37 4.45 0.97
N ARG A 39 4.97 4.22 -0.28
CA ARG A 39 4.26 5.18 -1.14
C ARG A 39 3.53 4.46 -2.27
N ILE A 40 2.80 5.21 -3.08
CA ILE A 40 2.37 4.72 -4.40
C ILE A 40 3.53 4.85 -5.39
N ASP A 41 3.71 3.86 -6.24
CA ASP A 41 4.61 3.95 -7.39
C ASP A 41 4.08 4.97 -8.40
N PRO A 42 4.78 6.09 -8.66
CA PRO A 42 4.27 7.15 -9.51
C PRO A 42 4.11 6.74 -10.97
N VAL A 43 4.85 5.74 -11.45
CA VAL A 43 4.77 5.25 -12.82
C VAL A 43 3.46 4.50 -13.06
N SER A 44 3.01 3.72 -12.06
CA SER A 44 1.75 2.99 -12.09
C SER A 44 0.49 3.88 -12.13
N CYS A 45 0.63 5.16 -11.79
CA CYS A 45 -0.41 6.18 -11.88
C CYS A 45 -0.49 6.85 -13.27
N ALA A 46 0.43 6.56 -14.17
CA ALA A 46 0.45 7.14 -15.51
C ALA A 46 -0.48 6.40 -16.48
N GLY A 47 -0.89 7.08 -17.55
CA GLY A 47 -1.69 6.51 -18.64
C GLY A 47 -3.20 6.75 -18.53
N ASP A 48 -3.93 6.27 -19.55
CA ASP A 48 -5.39 6.42 -19.66
C ASP A 48 -6.18 5.53 -18.68
N GLU A 49 -5.58 4.43 -18.24
CA GLU A 49 -6.18 3.47 -17.32
C GLU A 49 -5.15 3.10 -16.23
N PRO A 50 -4.93 3.96 -15.23
CA PRO A 50 -3.91 3.72 -14.21
C PRO A 50 -4.31 2.53 -13.33
N ALA A 51 -3.28 1.77 -12.94
CA ALA A 51 -3.35 0.66 -12.00
C ALA A 51 -2.34 0.94 -10.86
N PRO A 52 -2.70 1.79 -9.88
CA PRO A 52 -1.78 2.22 -8.83
C PRO A 52 -1.21 1.02 -8.07
N LEU A 53 0.12 0.96 -7.98
CA LEU A 53 0.87 -0.05 -7.24
C LEU A 53 1.45 0.58 -5.98
N VAL A 54 1.54 -0.21 -4.90
CA VAL A 54 2.18 0.22 -3.66
C VAL A 54 3.66 -0.15 -3.71
N ASP A 55 4.53 0.85 -3.59
CA ASP A 55 5.97 0.67 -3.43
C ASP A 55 6.31 0.63 -1.93
N LEU A 56 6.69 -0.55 -1.44
CA LEU A 56 7.08 -0.78 -0.05
C LEU A 56 8.50 -0.24 0.25
N GLY A 57 9.36 -0.17 -0.78
CA GLY A 57 10.77 0.13 -0.69
C GLY A 57 11.60 -0.92 0.06
N ARG A 58 12.72 -0.49 0.65
CA ARG A 58 13.68 -1.36 1.35
C ARG A 58 13.46 -1.26 2.85
N CYS A 59 13.55 -2.39 3.54
CA CYS A 59 13.57 -2.45 4.99
C CYS A 59 14.88 -3.09 5.49
N ASN A 60 15.23 -2.82 6.75
CA ASN A 60 16.36 -3.49 7.39
C ASN A 60 15.95 -4.87 7.93
N ILE A 61 16.92 -5.68 8.36
CA ILE A 61 16.67 -7.05 8.82
C ILE A 61 15.73 -7.08 10.03
N ASP A 62 15.91 -6.19 11.01
CA ASP A 62 15.02 -6.10 12.17
C ASP A 62 13.56 -5.85 11.78
N THR A 63 13.34 -4.98 10.78
CA THR A 63 12.01 -4.68 10.26
C THR A 63 11.43 -5.87 9.49
N ALA A 64 12.24 -6.56 8.69
CA ALA A 64 11.83 -7.76 7.97
C ALA A 64 11.42 -8.89 8.93
N LEU A 65 12.17 -9.09 10.03
CA LEU A 65 11.82 -10.08 11.06
C LEU A 65 10.49 -9.75 11.74
N ARG A 66 10.28 -8.49 12.16
CA ARG A 66 9.00 -8.04 12.73
C ARG A 66 7.83 -8.24 11.77
N LEU A 67 8.03 -7.99 10.48
CA LEU A 67 7.01 -8.27 9.46
C LEU A 67 6.68 -9.77 9.41
N CYS A 68 7.67 -10.65 9.44
CA CYS A 68 7.44 -12.09 9.47
C CYS A 68 6.65 -12.53 10.72
N GLU A 69 6.98 -11.99 11.90
CA GLU A 69 6.27 -12.28 13.15
C GLU A 69 4.79 -11.91 13.03
N VAL A 70 4.49 -10.67 12.61
CA VAL A 70 3.11 -10.19 12.45
C VAL A 70 2.31 -11.04 11.47
N LEU A 71 2.91 -11.43 10.33
CA LEU A 71 2.25 -12.25 9.34
C LEU A 71 1.97 -13.66 9.87
N ALA A 72 2.91 -14.26 10.60
CA ALA A 72 2.73 -15.58 11.22
C ALA A 72 1.67 -15.56 12.34
N GLU A 73 1.59 -14.49 13.14
CA GLU A 73 0.54 -14.31 14.15
C GLU A 73 -0.85 -14.28 13.50
N LYS A 74 -1.01 -13.64 12.34
CA LYS A 74 -2.29 -13.61 11.62
C LYS A 74 -2.68 -14.96 11.03
N GLU A 75 -1.72 -15.76 10.55
CA GLU A 75 -1.98 -17.12 10.09
C GLU A 75 -2.48 -18.01 11.25
N SER A 76 -1.87 -17.90 12.44
CA SER A 76 -2.29 -18.65 13.63
C SER A 76 -3.68 -18.26 14.18
N GLY A 77 -4.23 -17.14 13.73
CA GLY A 77 -5.58 -16.69 14.05
C GLY A 77 -6.63 -16.94 12.96
N HIS A 78 -6.26 -17.56 11.83
CA HIS A 78 -7.17 -17.87 10.71
C HIS A 78 -7.68 -19.32 10.72
N ASP A 79 -7.35 -20.10 11.77
CA ASP A 79 -7.98 -21.39 12.09
C ASP A 79 -9.22 -21.23 13.02
N GLY A 80 -10.03 -20.19 12.78
CA GLY A 80 -11.22 -19.87 13.58
C GLY A 80 -12.43 -19.45 12.76
#